data_AF-A0A3M0W6A2-F1
#
_entry.id   AF-A0A3M0W6A2-F1
#
_cell.length_a   1.000
_cell.length_b   1.000
_cell.length_c   1.000
_cell.angle_alpha   90.00
_cell.angle_beta   90.00
_cell.angle_gamma   90.00
#
_symmetry.space_group_name_H-M   'P 1'
#
loop_
_entity.id
_entity.type
_entity.pdbx_description
1 polymer ?
#
loop_
_entity_poly.entity_id
_entity_poly.type
_entity_poly.pdbx_seq_one_letter_code
_entity_poly.pdbx_strand_id
1 'polypeptide(L)'
;MALDTKQYNALDLAQPTNFRSMLNSGSFLYGVGLKIAHEEAARIEHVPLNATLLVSLIKTIQYHSAGSMVPFVRLGPYSPDLVNYALTGGAGGIVQPHVQNADQARQLVKLAKFAPLGERSYPPLDQAGPDSEQHILPTGSVPKADVCQIYDVWNEHAAVLCQIEDVEGVRNVDDIAKVPGVDALMVGAGDLRASLGLEVGSQDGQEPVFLEAMAKIQRAADANGLAVLGFAMTPDILQRRIQLGWRAFVIHSDASAIYKSGVQTLEAQVKVADAAEDIPVTVSEVVPRQDINRDSHIERFPLSQGKIPAIEGEDIKLQETIAIAVYFAKLHNKRKLLGDGSLKQEAQIISWVSWSNQELLVVLSRWFLPLIPNLTRPARYDYDEVESGKADSLAVLNDLERQLQARSTKYLVSDQITLADIFLTIILSRGFELVLDPTWRAEHPVILNYWTSVAEWDFVKQVVPNFELVQKALENVEPEKVKRAS
;
A
#
# COMPACT_ATOMS: atom_id res chain seq x y z
N MET A 1 12.66 5.34 24.42
CA MET A 1 12.04 4.01 24.61
C MET A 1 10.67 4.09 23.99
N ALA A 2 10.30 3.17 23.10
CA ALA A 2 8.95 3.17 22.51
C ALA A 2 7.93 2.88 23.62
N LEU A 3 6.83 3.63 23.64
CA LEU A 3 5.76 3.43 24.59
C LEU A 3 5.09 2.08 24.31
N ASP A 4 4.94 1.25 25.35
CA ASP A 4 4.23 -0.03 25.25
C ASP A 4 2.72 0.23 25.29
N THR A 5 2.10 0.30 24.12
CA THR A 5 0.66 0.55 23.95
C THR A 5 -0.19 -0.39 24.78
N LYS A 6 0.24 -1.64 25.00
CA LYS A 6 -0.58 -2.64 25.70
C LYS A 6 -0.86 -2.30 27.15
N GLN A 7 -0.03 -1.46 27.76
CA GLN A 7 -0.23 -0.95 29.13
C GLN A 7 -1.39 0.03 29.23
N TYR A 8 -1.88 0.54 28.10
CA TYR A 8 -2.98 1.49 27.99
C TYR A 8 -4.28 0.81 27.51
N ASN A 9 -4.28 -0.50 27.25
CA ASN A 9 -5.48 -1.19 26.79
C ASN A 9 -6.53 -1.27 27.90
N ALA A 10 -7.79 -1.17 27.50
CA ALA A 10 -8.90 -1.60 28.35
C ALA A 10 -8.83 -3.13 28.57
N LEU A 11 -9.66 -3.64 29.49
CA LEU A 11 -9.71 -5.08 29.77
C LEU A 11 -10.18 -5.89 28.55
N ASP A 12 -11.02 -5.28 27.71
CA ASP A 12 -11.46 -5.82 26.43
C ASP A 12 -10.96 -4.94 25.26
N LEU A 13 -10.40 -5.57 24.22
CA LEU A 13 -9.99 -4.91 22.98
C LEU A 13 -11.16 -4.44 22.10
N ALA A 14 -12.41 -4.79 22.45
CA ALA A 14 -13.59 -4.15 21.89
C ALA A 14 -13.74 -2.70 22.35
N GLN A 15 -13.10 -2.33 23.46
CA GLN A 15 -13.10 -0.99 24.02
C GLN A 15 -11.83 -0.22 23.62
N PRO A 16 -11.90 1.11 23.57
CA PRO A 16 -10.76 1.93 23.18
C PRO A 16 -9.59 1.78 24.16
N THR A 17 -8.40 1.56 23.61
CA THR A 17 -7.13 1.84 24.28
C THR A 17 -7.11 3.31 24.75
N ASN A 18 -6.48 3.58 25.90
CA ASN A 18 -6.36 4.89 26.54
C ASN A 18 -5.43 5.83 25.77
N PHE A 19 -5.87 6.22 24.58
CA PHE A 19 -5.13 7.09 23.67
C PHE A 19 -4.93 8.48 24.25
N ARG A 20 -5.90 8.98 25.02
CA ARG A 20 -5.79 10.24 25.75
C ARG A 20 -4.56 10.27 26.65
N SER A 21 -4.35 9.22 27.46
CA SER A 21 -3.17 9.15 28.33
C SER A 21 -1.88 8.94 27.55
N MET A 22 -1.94 8.20 26.43
CA MET A 22 -0.78 8.07 25.54
C MET A 22 -0.33 9.43 24.98
N LEU A 23 -1.28 10.26 24.52
CA LEU A 23 -1.00 11.62 24.02
C LEU A 23 -0.34 12.49 25.10
N ASN A 24 -0.77 12.35 26.35
CA ASN A 24 -0.25 13.11 27.49
C ASN A 24 0.98 12.49 28.16
N SER A 25 1.45 11.33 27.71
CA SER A 25 2.58 10.62 28.31
C SER A 25 3.93 11.31 28.09
N GLY A 26 4.01 12.28 27.18
CA GLY A 26 5.25 12.90 26.71
C GLY A 26 6.12 11.99 25.81
N SER A 27 5.70 10.74 25.59
CA SER A 27 6.38 9.81 24.68
C SER A 27 6.11 10.16 23.22
N PHE A 28 7.02 9.76 22.34
CA PHE A 28 6.79 9.85 20.91
C PHE A 28 5.82 8.77 20.44
N LEU A 29 4.75 9.19 19.78
CA LEU A 29 3.75 8.32 19.16
C LEU A 29 3.89 8.39 17.64
N TYR A 30 3.92 7.23 17.00
CA TYR A 30 4.04 7.11 15.54
C TYR A 30 2.87 6.28 15.01
N GLY A 31 2.23 6.79 13.97
CA GLY A 31 1.11 6.16 13.30
C GLY A 31 1.23 6.23 11.79
N VAL A 32 0.35 5.48 11.14
CA VAL A 32 0.21 5.38 9.69
C VAL A 32 -1.23 5.74 9.34
N GLY A 33 -1.42 6.58 8.32
CA GLY A 33 -2.72 6.90 7.76
C GLY A 33 -3.24 5.74 6.92
N LEU A 34 -4.48 5.31 7.21
CA LEU A 34 -5.20 4.33 6.42
C LEU A 34 -6.10 5.06 5.42
N LYS A 35 -5.75 5.03 4.13
CA LYS A 35 -6.50 5.68 3.04
C LYS A 35 -7.13 4.68 2.07
N ILE A 36 -6.67 3.43 2.09
CA ILE A 36 -7.27 2.33 1.35
C ILE A 36 -8.28 1.66 2.28
N ALA A 37 -9.49 2.21 2.36
CA ALA A 37 -10.58 1.45 2.98
C ALA A 37 -11.33 0.67 1.91
N HIS A 38 -11.12 -0.64 1.91
CA HIS A 38 -12.02 -1.63 1.35
C HIS A 38 -11.51 -2.99 1.80
N GLU A 39 -12.27 -4.01 1.44
CA GLU A 39 -11.75 -5.34 1.13
C GLU A 39 -11.09 -5.44 -0.30
N GLU A 40 -11.23 -4.44 -1.21
CA GLU A 40 -10.85 -4.29 -2.65
C GLU A 40 -10.96 -2.81 -3.21
N ALA A 41 -10.25 -1.85 -2.60
CA ALA A 41 -10.14 -0.37 -2.77
C ALA A 41 -11.04 0.48 -3.75
N ALA A 42 -11.70 1.56 -3.26
CA ALA A 42 -11.55 2.99 -3.71
C ALA A 42 -12.75 3.95 -3.42
N ARG A 43 -12.50 5.20 -2.95
CA ARG A 43 -12.47 6.45 -3.77
C ARG A 43 -12.37 7.79 -2.98
N ILE A 44 -11.28 8.53 -3.24
CA ILE A 44 -11.08 9.98 -2.98
C ILE A 44 -10.68 10.29 -1.50
N GLU A 45 -10.21 11.50 -1.22
CA GLU A 45 -9.50 12.01 -0.03
C GLU A 45 -10.17 11.94 1.38
N HIS A 46 -11.47 11.76 1.66
CA HIS A 46 -12.69 11.29 0.96
C HIS A 46 -12.96 9.78 0.89
N VAL A 47 -12.33 8.97 1.74
CA VAL A 47 -12.51 7.52 1.72
C VAL A 47 -13.98 7.16 2.02
N PRO A 48 -14.72 6.45 1.13
CA PRO A 48 -16.13 6.16 1.33
C PRO A 48 -16.26 5.06 2.38
N LEU A 49 -16.38 5.47 3.63
CA LEU A 49 -16.62 4.60 4.77
C LEU A 49 -18.10 4.63 5.12
N ASN A 50 -18.76 3.47 5.04
CA ASN A 50 -20.02 3.28 5.74
C ASN A 50 -19.76 2.86 7.20
N ALA A 51 -20.76 2.98 8.07
CA ALA A 51 -20.63 2.69 9.49
C ALA A 51 -20.15 1.26 9.78
N THR A 52 -20.60 0.27 9.01
CA THR A 52 -20.22 -1.14 9.18
C THR A 52 -18.74 -1.35 8.87
N LEU A 53 -18.26 -0.87 7.72
CA LEU A 53 -16.85 -0.98 7.32
C LEU A 53 -15.94 -0.24 8.30
N LEU A 54 -16.37 0.93 8.79
CA LEU A 54 -15.65 1.69 9.81
C LEU A 54 -15.45 0.85 11.09
N VAL A 55 -16.52 0.28 11.64
CA VAL A 55 -16.45 -0.56 12.84
C VAL A 55 -15.60 -1.81 12.61
N SER A 56 -15.75 -2.46 11.45
CA SER A 56 -14.94 -3.62 11.09
C SER A 56 -13.45 -3.29 11.06
N LEU A 57 -13.05 -2.20 10.42
CA LEU A 57 -11.64 -1.78 10.36
C LEU A 57 -11.06 -1.46 11.75
N ILE A 58 -11.83 -0.77 12.59
CA ILE A 58 -11.42 -0.46 13.98
C ILE A 58 -11.15 -1.76 14.74
N LYS A 59 -12.07 -2.72 14.66
CA LYS A 59 -11.92 -4.04 15.30
C LYS A 59 -10.74 -4.81 14.71
N THR A 60 -10.60 -4.86 13.39
CA THR A 60 -9.48 -5.52 12.73
C THR A 60 -8.14 -4.98 13.22
N ILE A 61 -7.97 -3.66 13.29
CA ILE A 61 -6.74 -3.03 13.78
C ILE A 61 -6.46 -3.45 15.24
N GLN A 62 -7.46 -3.38 16.12
CA GLN A 62 -7.26 -3.71 17.53
C GLN A 62 -6.98 -5.19 17.75
N TYR A 63 -7.77 -6.10 17.18
CA TYR A 63 -7.60 -7.54 17.38
C TYR A 63 -6.36 -8.08 16.69
N HIS A 64 -6.08 -7.71 15.43
CA HIS A 64 -4.91 -8.24 14.71
C HIS A 64 -3.58 -7.66 15.23
N SER A 65 -3.60 -6.47 15.80
CA SER A 65 -2.42 -5.94 16.50
C SER A 65 -2.29 -6.45 17.94
N ALA A 66 -3.25 -7.26 18.43
CA ALA A 66 -3.37 -7.64 19.83
C ALA A 66 -3.28 -6.42 20.78
N GLY A 67 -3.96 -5.34 20.41
CA GLY A 67 -4.00 -4.06 21.13
C GLY A 67 -2.67 -3.29 21.14
N SER A 68 -1.78 -3.52 20.18
CA SER A 68 -0.55 -2.72 20.04
C SER A 68 -0.71 -1.51 19.12
N MET A 69 -1.79 -1.45 18.34
CA MET A 69 -2.16 -0.32 17.49
C MET A 69 -3.50 0.27 17.90
N VAL A 70 -3.55 1.60 18.00
CA VAL A 70 -4.74 2.34 18.41
C VAL A 70 -5.38 3.01 17.19
N PRO A 71 -6.58 2.58 16.76
CA PRO A 71 -7.29 3.27 15.69
C PRO A 71 -7.90 4.59 16.19
N PHE A 72 -7.69 5.68 15.46
CA PHE A 72 -8.44 6.92 15.63
C PHE A 72 -9.04 7.36 14.29
N VAL A 73 -10.16 8.07 14.33
CA VAL A 73 -11.00 8.30 13.15
C VAL A 73 -11.12 9.79 12.86
N ARG A 74 -10.69 10.23 11.67
CA ARG A 74 -10.99 11.57 11.15
C ARG A 74 -12.37 11.57 10.50
N LEU A 75 -13.25 12.46 10.95
CA LEU A 75 -14.64 12.53 10.52
C LEU A 75 -14.78 13.27 9.19
N GLY A 76 -15.82 12.93 8.43
CA GLY A 76 -16.28 13.77 7.33
C GLY A 76 -16.99 15.02 7.86
N PRO A 77 -16.93 16.17 7.16
CA PRO A 77 -17.46 17.46 7.64
C PRO A 77 -18.98 17.48 7.92
N TYR A 78 -19.75 16.51 7.41
CA TYR A 78 -21.21 16.42 7.57
C TYR A 78 -21.68 15.07 8.12
N SER A 79 -20.84 14.37 8.89
CA SER A 79 -21.13 13.01 9.36
C SER A 79 -21.02 12.84 10.88
N PRO A 80 -21.75 13.64 11.68
CA PRO A 80 -21.69 13.56 13.15
C PRO A 80 -22.13 12.19 13.69
N ASP A 81 -23.01 11.47 12.97
CA ASP A 81 -23.47 10.14 13.37
C ASP A 81 -22.33 9.11 13.42
N LEU A 82 -21.28 9.29 12.60
CA LEU A 82 -20.12 8.40 12.59
C LEU A 82 -19.31 8.45 13.89
N VAL A 83 -19.44 9.51 14.69
CA VAL A 83 -18.79 9.61 16.01
C VAL A 83 -19.23 8.43 16.89
N ASN A 84 -20.53 8.17 16.95
CA ASN A 84 -21.04 7.11 17.81
C ASN A 84 -20.59 5.73 17.31
N TYR A 85 -20.67 5.49 15.99
CA TYR A 85 -20.22 4.22 15.40
C TYR A 85 -18.72 3.99 15.62
N ALA A 86 -17.88 5.00 15.39
CA ALA A 86 -16.43 4.91 15.59
C ALA A 86 -16.09 4.55 17.04
N LEU A 87 -16.64 5.31 17.99
CA LEU A 87 -16.32 5.13 19.40
C LEU A 87 -16.94 3.84 19.98
N THR A 88 -18.14 3.42 19.54
CA THR A 88 -18.72 2.12 19.90
C THR A 88 -17.95 0.97 19.27
N GLY A 89 -17.35 1.17 18.10
CA GLY A 89 -16.43 0.21 17.48
C GLY A 89 -15.10 0.05 18.25
N GLY A 90 -14.82 0.92 19.22
CA GLY A 90 -13.61 0.91 20.03
C GLY A 90 -12.53 1.89 19.57
N ALA A 91 -12.84 2.89 18.73
CA ALA A 91 -11.84 3.87 18.31
C ALA A 91 -11.25 4.62 19.53
N GLY A 92 -9.92 4.65 19.62
CA GLY A 92 -9.19 5.37 20.66
C GLY A 92 -9.28 6.90 20.54
N GLY A 93 -9.81 7.43 19.43
CA GLY A 93 -10.10 8.85 19.34
C GLY A 93 -10.82 9.27 18.07
N ILE A 94 -11.32 10.51 18.08
CA ILE A 94 -12.01 11.14 16.96
C ILE A 94 -11.35 12.48 16.61
N VAL A 95 -11.26 12.79 15.32
CA VAL A 95 -10.70 14.05 14.80
C VAL A 95 -11.76 14.76 13.98
N GLN A 96 -12.08 16.00 14.32
CA GLN A 96 -12.93 16.86 13.49
C GLN A 96 -12.06 17.76 12.61
N PRO A 97 -12.19 17.70 11.27
CA PRO A 97 -11.56 18.65 10.35
C PRO A 97 -12.17 20.05 10.47
N HIS A 98 -11.43 21.06 10.02
CA HIS A 98 -11.86 22.46 9.92
C HIS A 98 -12.49 23.03 11.21
N VAL A 99 -11.86 22.81 12.37
CA VAL A 99 -12.29 23.44 13.63
C VAL A 99 -11.77 24.87 13.68
N GLN A 100 -12.69 25.82 13.55
CA GLN A 100 -12.44 27.25 13.40
C GLN A 100 -12.79 28.06 14.64
N ASN A 101 -13.57 27.51 15.58
CA ASN A 101 -13.93 28.20 16.83
C ASN A 101 -14.26 27.24 17.98
N ALA A 102 -14.37 27.79 19.19
CA ALA A 102 -14.62 27.04 20.42
C ALA A 102 -16.02 26.38 20.47
N ASP A 103 -17.02 26.89 19.75
CA ASP A 103 -18.35 26.27 19.69
C ASP A 103 -18.32 24.97 18.89
N GLN A 104 -17.59 24.93 17.77
CA GLN A 104 -17.36 23.70 17.01
C GLN A 104 -16.61 22.65 17.84
N ALA A 105 -15.60 23.07 18.63
CA ALA A 105 -14.90 22.19 19.55
C ALA A 105 -15.83 21.65 20.66
N ARG A 106 -16.65 22.51 21.28
CA ARG A 106 -17.67 22.08 22.27
C ARG A 106 -18.66 21.09 21.70
N GLN A 107 -19.12 21.31 20.47
CA GLN A 107 -20.03 20.41 19.78
C GLN A 107 -19.41 19.03 19.57
N LEU A 108 -18.12 18.97 19.21
CA LEU A 108 -17.41 17.71 19.08
C LEU A 108 -17.31 16.95 20.41
N VAL A 109 -16.93 17.64 21.50
CA VAL A 109 -16.87 17.06 22.84
C VAL A 109 -18.23 16.51 23.25
N LYS A 110 -19.30 17.29 23.02
CA LYS A 110 -20.68 16.89 23.30
C LYS A 110 -21.09 15.60 22.57
N LEU A 111 -20.64 15.41 21.33
CA LEU A 111 -20.92 14.19 20.56
C LEU A 111 -20.07 12.99 20.99
N ALA A 112 -18.84 13.22 21.46
CA ALA A 112 -17.88 12.16 21.76
C ALA A 112 -17.95 11.63 23.19
N LYS A 113 -18.30 12.47 24.17
CA LYS A 113 -18.30 12.12 25.60
C LYS A 113 -19.71 11.91 26.15
N PHE A 114 -19.84 11.06 27.16
CA PHE A 114 -21.07 10.87 27.93
C PHE A 114 -21.20 11.92 29.04
N ALA A 115 -22.39 12.03 29.62
CA ALA A 115 -22.63 12.90 30.78
C ALA A 115 -21.65 12.57 31.93
N PRO A 116 -21.15 13.56 32.69
CA PRO A 116 -21.46 15.00 32.61
C PRO A 116 -20.63 15.78 31.58
N LEU A 117 -19.68 15.14 30.89
CA LEU A 117 -18.74 15.81 29.98
C LEU A 117 -19.35 16.10 28.59
N GLY A 118 -20.35 15.32 28.17
CA GLY A 118 -21.05 15.49 26.90
C GLY A 118 -22.45 14.90 26.92
N GLU A 119 -23.00 14.66 25.73
CA GLU A 119 -24.38 14.20 25.51
C GLU A 119 -24.43 13.00 24.54
N ARG A 120 -23.36 12.22 24.45
CA ARG A 120 -23.31 11.02 23.60
C ARG A 120 -24.41 10.02 23.99
N SER A 121 -25.09 9.48 22.97
CA SER A 121 -26.19 8.52 23.17
C SER A 121 -25.72 7.19 23.74
N TYR A 122 -26.51 6.67 24.67
CA TYR A 122 -26.27 5.44 25.42
C TYR A 122 -26.54 4.17 24.57
N PRO A 123 -25.60 3.20 24.47
CA PRO A 123 -25.84 1.90 23.85
C PRO A 123 -26.33 0.85 24.88
N PRO A 124 -27.58 0.36 24.82
CA PRO A 124 -28.15 -0.52 25.86
C PRO A 124 -27.61 -1.97 25.85
N LEU A 125 -27.15 -2.47 24.70
CA LEU A 125 -26.70 -3.85 24.53
C LEU A 125 -25.29 -4.10 25.06
N ASP A 126 -24.45 -3.07 25.13
CA ASP A 126 -23.06 -3.18 25.59
C ASP A 126 -22.96 -3.42 27.12
N GLN A 127 -24.09 -3.35 27.85
CA GLN A 127 -24.20 -3.77 29.27
C GLN A 127 -24.58 -5.25 29.46
N ALA A 128 -25.08 -5.94 28.43
CA ALA A 128 -25.59 -7.30 28.57
C ALA A 128 -24.50 -8.37 28.54
N GLY A 129 -23.24 -7.96 28.29
CA GLY A 129 -22.06 -8.82 28.28
C GLY A 129 -21.44 -9.00 29.67
N PRO A 130 -20.61 -10.05 29.85
CA PRO A 130 -19.88 -10.32 31.09
C PRO A 130 -18.91 -9.20 31.52
N ASP A 131 -18.64 -8.23 30.62
CA ASP A 131 -17.64 -7.17 30.78
C ASP A 131 -18.24 -5.81 31.18
N SER A 132 -19.46 -5.77 31.72
CA SER A 132 -20.18 -4.53 32.10
C SER A 132 -19.61 -3.82 33.34
N GLU A 133 -18.86 -4.54 34.19
CA GLU A 133 -18.12 -3.99 35.33
C GLU A 133 -16.60 -4.09 35.06
N GLN A 134 -15.89 -2.95 34.96
CA GLN A 134 -14.44 -2.94 34.64
C GLN A 134 -13.60 -2.10 35.61
N HIS A 135 -12.29 -2.38 35.66
CA HIS A 135 -11.31 -1.73 36.53
C HIS A 135 -10.36 -0.85 35.71
N ILE A 136 -10.06 0.37 36.18
CA ILE A 136 -9.17 1.34 35.49
C ILE A 136 -7.68 0.92 35.49
N LEU A 137 -7.27 -0.06 36.30
CA LEU A 137 -5.86 -0.46 36.43
C LEU A 137 -5.65 -1.97 36.28
N PRO A 138 -4.61 -2.43 35.53
CA PRO A 138 -4.24 -3.83 35.51
C PRO A 138 -3.54 -4.18 36.82
N THR A 139 -4.11 -5.15 37.54
CA THR A 139 -3.62 -5.83 38.76
C THR A 139 -4.15 -5.31 40.11
N GLY A 140 -4.98 -6.14 40.76
CA GLY A 140 -5.34 -6.01 42.17
C GLY A 140 -6.84 -6.15 42.42
N SER A 141 -7.23 -6.75 43.54
CA SER A 141 -8.62 -6.76 44.04
C SER A 141 -9.01 -5.35 44.49
N VAL A 142 -9.76 -4.66 43.64
CA VAL A 142 -10.19 -3.28 43.82
C VAL A 142 -11.49 -3.21 44.65
N PRO A 143 -11.61 -2.32 45.65
CA PRO A 143 -12.85 -2.09 46.39
C PRO A 143 -14.02 -1.71 45.48
N LYS A 144 -15.25 -2.10 45.82
CA LYS A 144 -16.47 -1.88 45.02
C LYS A 144 -16.77 -0.40 44.67
N ALA A 145 -16.12 0.54 45.35
CA ALA A 145 -16.25 1.98 45.11
C ALA A 145 -15.43 2.48 43.90
N ASP A 146 -14.47 1.70 43.43
CA ASP A 146 -13.58 2.04 42.31
C ASP A 146 -13.90 1.20 41.04
N VAL A 147 -15.07 0.55 41.02
CA VAL A 147 -15.61 -0.16 39.85
C VAL A 147 -16.12 0.88 38.86
N CYS A 148 -15.49 0.94 37.70
CA CYS A 148 -15.82 1.89 36.65
C CYS A 148 -16.72 1.21 35.62
N GLN A 149 -17.70 1.96 35.14
CA GLN A 149 -18.59 1.47 34.10
C GLN A 149 -17.86 1.56 32.75
N ILE A 150 -18.32 0.78 31.77
CA ILE A 150 -17.83 0.86 30.37
C ILE A 150 -17.78 2.30 29.82
N TYR A 151 -18.64 3.20 30.31
CA TYR A 151 -18.69 4.60 29.92
C TYR A 151 -17.56 5.45 30.49
N ASP A 152 -17.09 5.12 31.70
CA ASP A 152 -15.97 5.81 32.33
C ASP A 152 -14.70 5.50 31.53
N VAL A 153 -14.52 4.24 31.13
CA VAL A 153 -13.47 3.82 30.21
C VAL A 153 -13.54 4.63 28.91
N TRP A 154 -14.71 4.74 28.27
CA TRP A 154 -14.85 5.55 27.05
C TRP A 154 -14.56 7.04 27.25
N ASN A 155 -15.05 7.65 28.32
CA ASN A 155 -14.82 9.05 28.63
C ASN A 155 -13.34 9.34 28.90
N GLU A 156 -12.67 8.44 29.61
CA GLU A 156 -11.26 8.59 30.00
C GLU A 156 -10.28 8.20 28.90
N HIS A 157 -10.61 7.20 28.06
CA HIS A 157 -9.68 6.64 27.09
C HIS A 157 -9.75 7.32 25.73
N ALA A 158 -10.97 7.55 25.22
CA ALA A 158 -11.16 8.02 23.85
C ALA A 158 -10.84 9.51 23.73
N ALA A 159 -9.83 9.86 22.94
CA ALA A 159 -9.38 11.24 22.77
C ALA A 159 -10.24 12.03 21.78
N VAL A 160 -10.47 13.31 22.08
CA VAL A 160 -11.13 14.26 21.17
C VAL A 160 -10.09 15.23 20.59
N LEU A 161 -9.95 15.24 19.27
CA LEU A 161 -8.96 16.03 18.56
C LEU A 161 -9.63 17.09 17.66
N CYS A 162 -9.22 18.34 17.84
CA CYS A 162 -9.63 19.43 16.96
C CYS A 162 -8.54 19.66 15.91
N GLN A 163 -8.88 19.50 14.62
CA GLN A 163 -7.94 19.75 13.55
C GLN A 163 -7.97 21.22 13.15
N ILE A 164 -6.82 21.89 13.34
CA ILE A 164 -6.58 23.28 12.98
C ILE A 164 -5.92 23.29 11.60
N GLU A 165 -6.69 23.70 10.61
CA GLU A 165 -6.25 23.66 9.20
C GLU A 165 -6.75 24.84 8.37
N ASP A 166 -7.17 25.92 9.03
CA ASP A 166 -7.61 27.16 8.39
C ASP A 166 -7.06 28.38 9.14
N VAL A 167 -6.97 29.53 8.44
CA VAL A 167 -6.60 30.83 9.03
C VAL A 167 -7.48 31.16 10.24
N GLU A 168 -8.79 30.92 10.15
CA GLU A 168 -9.73 31.20 11.24
C GLU A 168 -9.47 30.28 12.46
N GLY A 169 -9.18 29.00 12.22
CA GLY A 169 -8.79 28.07 13.28
C GLY A 169 -7.50 28.51 13.98
N VAL A 170 -6.49 28.95 13.23
CA VAL A 170 -5.25 29.52 13.80
C VAL A 170 -5.53 30.79 14.59
N ARG A 171 -6.44 31.64 14.11
CA ARG A 171 -6.83 32.87 14.81
C ARG A 171 -7.41 32.56 16.20
N ASN A 172 -8.27 31.55 16.28
CA ASN A 172 -9.05 31.20 17.47
C ASN A 172 -8.48 30.02 18.27
N VAL A 173 -7.27 29.54 17.94
CA VAL A 173 -6.70 28.31 18.51
C VAL A 173 -6.59 28.34 20.05
N ASP A 174 -6.34 29.50 20.64
CA ASP A 174 -6.27 29.66 22.10
C ASP A 174 -7.61 29.37 22.80
N ASP A 175 -8.72 29.73 22.16
CA ASP A 175 -10.06 29.50 22.71
C ASP A 175 -10.54 28.07 22.42
N ILE A 176 -10.14 27.50 21.27
CA ILE A 176 -10.37 26.09 20.94
C ILE A 176 -9.65 25.18 21.95
N ALA A 177 -8.38 25.45 22.23
CA ALA A 177 -7.54 24.65 23.13
C ALA A 177 -8.01 24.66 24.59
N LYS A 178 -8.73 25.72 25.03
CA LYS A 178 -9.29 25.82 26.39
C LYS A 178 -10.58 25.04 26.59
N VAL A 179 -11.21 24.53 25.53
CA VAL A 179 -12.50 23.84 25.64
C VAL A 179 -12.31 22.56 26.47
N PRO A 180 -13.00 22.41 27.61
CA PRO A 180 -12.92 21.19 28.40
C PRO A 180 -13.34 19.98 27.59
N GLY A 181 -12.53 18.91 27.64
CA GLY A 181 -12.77 17.68 26.90
C GLY A 181 -12.09 17.63 25.52
N VAL A 182 -11.44 18.71 25.07
CA VAL A 182 -10.46 18.63 23.97
C VAL A 182 -9.17 18.04 24.54
N ASP A 183 -8.70 16.95 23.93
CA ASP A 183 -7.58 16.15 24.44
C ASP A 183 -6.29 16.37 23.64
N ALA A 184 -6.39 16.81 22.38
CA ALA A 184 -5.22 17.22 21.58
C ALA A 184 -5.63 18.14 20.41
N LEU A 185 -4.63 18.83 19.85
CA LEU A 185 -4.77 19.55 18.58
C LEU A 185 -4.14 18.73 17.45
N MET A 186 -4.82 18.65 16.32
CA MET A 186 -4.24 18.10 15.09
C MET A 186 -3.98 19.23 14.10
N VAL A 187 -2.91 19.14 13.30
CA VAL A 187 -2.64 20.13 12.25
C VAL A 187 -2.75 19.49 10.87
N GLY A 188 -3.70 20.00 10.07
CA GLY A 188 -3.82 19.71 8.64
C GLY A 188 -2.94 20.64 7.83
N ALA A 189 -1.65 20.33 7.72
CA ALA A 189 -0.67 21.27 7.17
C ALA A 189 -0.94 21.67 5.70
N GLY A 190 -1.48 20.75 4.87
CA GLY A 190 -1.81 21.04 3.47
C GLY A 190 -2.94 22.07 3.36
N ASP A 191 -4.07 21.80 4.01
CA ASP A 191 -5.22 22.71 4.05
C ASP A 191 -4.86 24.05 4.73
N LEU A 192 -4.05 24.02 5.80
CA LEU A 192 -3.57 25.25 6.44
C LEU A 192 -2.78 26.14 5.48
N ARG A 193 -1.87 25.55 4.71
CA ARG A 193 -1.10 26.29 3.70
C ARG A 193 -2.00 26.87 2.62
N ALA A 194 -2.97 26.08 2.12
CA ALA A 194 -3.95 26.55 1.15
C ALA A 194 -4.77 27.74 1.72
N SER A 195 -5.23 27.64 2.97
CA SER A 195 -5.97 28.69 3.67
C SER A 195 -5.15 29.97 3.86
N LEU A 196 -3.84 29.85 4.07
CA LEU A 196 -2.88 30.98 4.16
C LEU A 196 -2.55 31.60 2.79
N GLY A 197 -3.12 31.09 1.69
CA GLY A 197 -2.83 31.56 0.33
C GLY A 197 -1.46 31.14 -0.19
N LEU A 198 -0.86 30.10 0.39
CA LEU A 198 0.40 29.52 -0.07
C LEU A 198 0.16 28.47 -1.16
N GLU A 199 1.25 28.05 -1.81
CA GLU A 199 1.20 27.02 -2.86
C GLU A 199 0.56 25.71 -2.35
N VAL A 200 -0.45 25.24 -3.09
CA VAL A 200 -1.19 24.00 -2.83
C VAL A 200 -0.35 22.78 -3.19
N GLY A 201 -0.58 21.66 -2.52
CA GLY A 201 0.13 20.39 -2.78
C GLY A 201 1.40 20.18 -1.95
N SER A 202 1.87 21.18 -1.21
CA SER A 202 2.90 21.00 -0.18
C SER A 202 2.29 20.81 1.22
N GLN A 203 2.88 19.94 2.04
CA GLN A 203 2.50 19.72 3.45
C GLN A 203 3.49 20.33 4.45
N ASP A 204 4.48 21.10 3.97
CA ASP A 204 5.45 21.80 4.80
C ASP A 204 6.07 23.00 4.06
N GLY A 205 6.79 23.86 4.77
CA GLY A 205 7.52 24.96 4.16
C GLY A 205 8.23 25.85 5.18
N GLN A 206 8.86 26.91 4.69
CA GLN A 206 9.64 27.85 5.50
C GLN A 206 9.08 29.29 5.44
N GLU A 207 7.89 29.45 4.86
CA GLU A 207 7.23 30.74 4.74
C GLU A 207 6.91 31.27 6.15
N PRO A 208 7.28 32.53 6.48
CA PRO A 208 7.12 33.07 7.83
C PRO A 208 5.69 32.95 8.37
N VAL A 209 4.69 33.18 7.52
CA VAL A 209 3.27 33.09 7.89
C VAL A 209 2.85 31.66 8.28
N PHE A 210 3.42 30.64 7.64
CA PHE A 210 3.17 29.23 7.97
C PHE A 210 3.89 28.84 9.26
N LEU A 211 5.15 29.23 9.42
CA LEU A 211 5.93 28.98 10.63
C LEU A 211 5.31 29.65 11.86
N GLU A 212 4.82 30.89 11.72
CA GLU A 212 4.12 31.61 12.77
C GLU A 212 2.80 30.92 13.17
N ALA A 213 2.02 30.46 12.19
CA ALA A 213 0.80 29.69 12.44
C ALA A 213 1.09 28.40 13.21
N MET A 214 2.09 27.63 12.79
CA MET A 214 2.52 26.39 13.46
C MET A 214 2.99 26.66 14.89
N ALA A 215 3.79 27.71 15.10
CA ALA A 215 4.26 28.11 16.42
C ALA A 215 3.11 28.60 17.32
N LYS A 216 2.11 29.29 16.76
CA LYS A 216 0.92 29.71 17.52
C LYS A 216 0.10 28.51 17.99
N ILE A 217 -0.14 27.54 17.11
CA ILE A 217 -0.85 26.30 17.46
C ILE A 217 -0.10 25.57 18.59
N GLN A 218 1.23 25.45 18.49
CA GLN A 218 2.05 24.82 19.51
C GLN A 218 1.95 25.55 20.87
N ARG A 219 2.08 26.88 20.88
CA ARG A 219 1.97 27.67 22.13
C ARG A 219 0.60 27.50 22.80
N ALA A 220 -0.48 27.48 22.01
CA ALA A 220 -1.82 27.25 22.51
C ALA A 220 -1.97 25.83 23.09
N ALA A 221 -1.37 24.82 22.45
CA ALA A 221 -1.36 23.46 22.95
C ALA A 221 -0.59 23.37 24.28
N ASP A 222 0.63 23.92 24.35
CA ASP A 222 1.48 23.92 25.55
C ASP A 222 0.79 24.62 26.73
N ALA A 223 0.15 25.76 26.49
CA ALA A 223 -0.57 26.52 27.52
C ALA A 223 -1.75 25.76 28.15
N ASN A 224 -2.27 24.75 27.46
CA ASN A 224 -3.39 23.92 27.90
C ASN A 224 -2.99 22.47 28.19
N GLY A 225 -1.69 22.14 28.12
CA GLY A 225 -1.19 20.78 28.34
C GLY A 225 -1.66 19.77 27.28
N LEU A 226 -1.90 20.22 26.05
CA LEU A 226 -2.38 19.40 24.94
C LEU A 226 -1.23 18.93 24.06
N ALA A 227 -1.30 17.69 23.59
CA ALA A 227 -0.41 17.21 22.54
C ALA A 227 -0.78 17.82 21.17
N VAL A 228 0.23 17.97 20.31
CA VAL A 228 0.03 18.30 18.89
C VAL A 228 0.35 17.08 18.02
N LEU A 229 -0.59 16.76 17.12
CA LEU A 229 -0.53 15.65 16.18
C LEU A 229 -0.55 16.14 14.72
N GLY A 230 0.17 15.46 13.82
CA GLY A 230 -0.01 15.67 12.37
C GLY A 230 0.99 14.92 11.49
N PHE A 231 1.04 15.27 10.21
CA PHE A 231 1.74 14.49 9.16
C PHE A 231 3.25 14.75 9.03
N ALA A 232 4.12 13.89 9.52
CA ALA A 232 5.57 14.01 9.35
C ALA A 232 6.11 12.99 8.34
N MET A 233 5.83 13.24 7.05
CA MET A 233 6.05 12.27 5.96
C MET A 233 7.52 12.11 5.51
N THR A 234 8.44 12.94 6.02
CA THR A 234 9.89 12.84 5.77
C THR A 234 10.68 13.07 7.06
N PRO A 235 11.93 12.56 7.16
CA PRO A 235 12.78 12.77 8.33
C PRO A 235 13.00 14.25 8.69
N ASP A 236 13.18 15.13 7.70
CA ASP A 236 13.40 16.55 7.95
C ASP A 236 12.14 17.24 8.50
N ILE A 237 10.97 16.89 7.98
CA ILE A 237 9.68 17.39 8.50
C ILE A 237 9.47 16.88 9.93
N LEU A 238 9.77 15.60 10.19
CA LEU A 238 9.71 15.01 11.53
C LEU A 238 10.63 15.75 12.50
N GLN A 239 11.89 15.97 12.13
CA GLN A 239 12.86 16.66 12.96
C GLN A 239 12.41 18.10 13.29
N ARG A 240 11.95 18.87 12.30
CA ARG A 240 11.42 20.22 12.52
C ARG A 240 10.24 20.22 13.49
N ARG A 241 9.31 19.27 13.36
CA ARG A 241 8.13 19.20 14.23
C ARG A 241 8.47 18.73 15.65
N ILE A 242 9.43 17.83 15.80
CA ILE A 242 9.99 17.46 17.12
C ILE A 242 10.59 18.68 17.80
N GLN A 243 11.35 19.51 17.07
CA GLN A 243 11.95 20.76 17.55
C GLN A 243 10.89 21.80 17.94
N LEU A 244 9.77 21.85 17.22
CA LEU A 244 8.64 22.70 17.59
C LEU A 244 8.00 22.26 18.91
N GLY A 245 7.96 20.96 19.20
CA GLY A 245 7.38 20.42 20.44
C GLY A 245 6.43 19.24 20.23
N TRP A 246 6.20 18.81 18.99
CA TRP A 246 5.24 17.76 18.67
C TRP A 246 5.68 16.41 19.22
N ARG A 247 4.70 15.58 19.60
CA ARG A 247 4.97 14.24 20.15
C ARG A 247 4.16 13.14 19.48
N ALA A 248 3.19 13.45 18.64
CA ALA A 248 2.41 12.45 17.90
C ALA A 248 2.46 12.71 16.39
N PHE A 249 2.71 11.66 15.60
CA PHE A 249 3.00 11.80 14.18
C PHE A 249 2.30 10.74 13.33
N VAL A 250 1.70 11.18 12.23
CA VAL A 250 1.40 10.30 11.09
C VAL A 250 2.60 10.36 10.15
N ILE A 251 3.40 9.30 10.12
CA ILE A 251 4.69 9.27 9.37
C ILE A 251 4.60 8.56 8.03
N HIS A 252 3.50 7.84 7.78
CA HIS A 252 3.28 7.11 6.55
C HIS A 252 1.79 7.09 6.20
N SER A 253 1.45 6.71 4.97
CA SER A 253 0.14 6.16 4.63
C SER A 253 0.26 4.85 3.87
N ASP A 254 -0.72 3.98 3.99
CA ASP A 254 -0.83 2.72 3.24
C ASP A 254 -0.70 2.92 1.71
N ALA A 255 -1.45 3.85 1.12
CA ALA A 255 -1.41 4.17 -0.29
C ALA A 255 -0.02 4.69 -0.72
N SER A 256 0.60 5.54 0.12
CA SER A 256 1.96 6.00 -0.17
C SER A 256 2.99 4.88 -0.01
N ALA A 257 2.77 3.89 0.85
CA ALA A 257 3.70 2.77 1.05
C ALA A 257 3.70 1.86 -0.16
N ILE A 258 2.51 1.50 -0.65
CA ILE A 258 2.35 0.68 -1.84
C ILE A 258 2.94 1.41 -3.06
N TYR A 259 2.61 2.69 -3.24
CA TYR A 259 3.15 3.50 -4.34
C TYR A 259 4.67 3.61 -4.27
N LYS A 260 5.24 4.06 -3.14
CA LYS A 260 6.69 4.24 -2.99
C LYS A 260 7.44 2.93 -3.11
N SER A 261 6.92 1.82 -2.58
CA SER A 261 7.55 0.51 -2.71
C SER A 261 7.66 0.08 -4.18
N GLY A 262 6.59 0.27 -4.96
CA GLY A 262 6.60 0.01 -6.40
C GLY A 262 7.59 0.91 -7.15
N VAL A 263 7.56 2.22 -6.88
CA VAL A 263 8.46 3.19 -7.53
C VAL A 263 9.92 2.97 -7.15
N GLN A 264 10.23 2.73 -5.88
CA GLN A 264 11.60 2.46 -5.42
C GLN A 264 12.14 1.16 -6.03
N THR A 265 11.30 0.14 -6.16
CA THR A 265 11.66 -1.09 -6.87
C THR A 265 11.98 -0.78 -8.33
N LEU A 266 11.14 0.01 -9.01
CA LEU A 266 11.38 0.42 -10.39
C LEU A 266 12.65 1.27 -10.55
N GLU A 267 12.87 2.28 -9.72
CA GLU A 267 14.06 3.13 -9.74
C GLU A 267 15.34 2.34 -9.48
N ALA A 268 15.30 1.38 -8.55
CA ALA A 268 16.42 0.49 -8.30
C ALA A 268 16.74 -0.37 -9.53
N GLN A 269 15.71 -0.93 -10.18
CA GLN A 269 15.85 -1.71 -11.42
C GLN A 269 16.42 -0.89 -12.57
N VAL A 270 16.03 0.39 -12.67
CA VAL A 270 16.51 1.33 -13.70
C VAL A 270 17.97 1.73 -13.47
N LYS A 271 18.37 2.01 -12.22
CA LYS A 271 19.79 2.30 -11.89
C LYS A 271 20.72 1.12 -12.19
N VAL A 272 20.20 -0.10 -12.08
CA VAL A 272 20.93 -1.32 -12.47
C VAL A 272 21.05 -1.42 -13.99
N ALA A 273 20.02 -1.05 -14.75
CA ALA A 273 20.10 -0.98 -16.22
C ALA A 273 21.08 0.10 -16.72
N ASP A 274 21.12 1.25 -16.05
CA ASP A 274 22.06 2.36 -16.31
C ASP A 274 23.52 1.92 -16.08
N ALA A 275 23.78 1.23 -14.97
CA ALA A 275 25.11 0.73 -14.62
C ALA A 275 25.60 -0.45 -15.49
N ALA A 276 24.70 -1.18 -16.16
CA ALA A 276 25.05 -2.36 -16.93
C ALA A 276 25.57 -2.04 -18.35
N GLU A 277 25.16 -0.91 -18.95
CA GLU A 277 25.41 -0.64 -20.38
C GLU A 277 25.94 0.77 -20.70
N ASP A 278 26.14 1.68 -19.73
CA ASP A 278 26.60 3.07 -19.97
C ASP A 278 25.67 3.86 -20.94
N ILE A 279 24.36 3.55 -20.93
CA ILE A 279 23.37 4.18 -21.81
C ILE A 279 22.53 5.16 -20.98
N PRO A 280 22.53 6.47 -21.28
CA PRO A 280 21.67 7.43 -20.59
C PRO A 280 20.19 7.15 -20.95
N VAL A 281 19.44 6.55 -20.04
CA VAL A 281 18.01 6.23 -20.20
C VAL A 281 17.16 7.14 -19.32
N THR A 282 16.16 7.80 -19.93
CA THR A 282 15.11 8.50 -19.19
C THR A 282 13.84 7.66 -19.19
N VAL A 283 13.32 7.34 -18.01
CA VAL A 283 12.15 6.46 -17.84
C VAL A 283 10.87 7.30 -17.68
N SER A 284 9.85 6.98 -18.45
CA SER A 284 8.48 7.45 -18.19
C SER A 284 7.66 6.33 -17.57
N GLU A 285 7.01 6.60 -16.43
CA GLU A 285 6.07 5.66 -15.82
C GLU A 285 4.88 5.43 -16.76
N VAL A 286 4.65 4.18 -17.17
CA VAL A 286 3.44 3.78 -17.90
C VAL A 286 3.01 2.44 -17.33
N VAL A 287 1.80 2.36 -16.78
CA VAL A 287 1.23 1.10 -16.29
C VAL A 287 -0.04 0.82 -17.10
N PRO A 288 0.08 0.17 -18.27
CA PRO A 288 -1.02 0.02 -19.23
C PRO A 288 -2.23 -0.69 -18.65
N ARG A 289 -1.96 -1.66 -17.76
CA ARG A 289 -2.99 -2.47 -17.11
C ARG A 289 -3.66 -1.75 -15.95
N GLN A 290 -3.15 -0.58 -15.56
CA GLN A 290 -3.74 0.31 -14.56
C GLN A 290 -4.16 1.69 -15.13
N ASP A 291 -4.13 1.84 -16.45
CA ASP A 291 -4.38 3.10 -17.18
C ASP A 291 -3.50 4.29 -16.77
N ILE A 292 -2.37 4.04 -16.08
CA ILE A 292 -1.40 5.09 -15.70
C ILE A 292 -0.59 5.49 -16.92
N ASN A 293 -0.69 6.77 -17.30
CA ASN A 293 -0.04 7.39 -18.47
C ASN A 293 -0.25 6.64 -19.80
N ARG A 294 -1.27 5.78 -19.87
CA ARG A 294 -1.54 4.93 -21.03
C ARG A 294 -1.87 5.73 -22.29
N ASP A 295 -2.68 6.78 -22.16
CA ASP A 295 -3.10 7.59 -23.32
C ASP A 295 -1.94 8.44 -23.85
N SER A 296 -1.15 9.05 -22.94
CA SER A 296 0.08 9.75 -23.32
C SER A 296 1.10 8.80 -23.98
N HIS A 297 1.20 7.55 -23.50
CA HIS A 297 2.01 6.51 -24.13
C HIS A 297 1.49 6.13 -25.52
N ILE A 298 0.17 6.06 -25.72
CA ILE A 298 -0.43 5.80 -27.03
C ILE A 298 -0.17 6.95 -27.99
N GLU A 299 -0.30 8.19 -27.55
CA GLU A 299 0.04 9.37 -28.36
C GLU A 299 1.50 9.32 -28.80
N ARG A 300 2.40 8.96 -27.88
CA ARG A 300 3.83 8.86 -28.15
C ARG A 300 4.19 7.64 -29.00
N PHE A 301 3.52 6.51 -28.82
CA PHE A 301 3.75 5.22 -29.48
C PHE A 301 2.43 4.61 -29.98
N PRO A 302 1.90 5.09 -31.12
CA PRO A 302 0.52 4.77 -31.54
C PRO A 302 0.28 3.30 -31.91
N LEU A 303 1.31 2.55 -32.34
CA LEU A 303 1.14 1.12 -32.63
C LEU A 303 1.18 0.24 -31.37
N SER A 304 1.63 0.78 -30.23
CA SER A 304 1.68 0.03 -28.96
C SER A 304 0.30 -0.38 -28.46
N GLN A 305 -0.77 0.34 -28.83
CA GLN A 305 -2.12 0.19 -28.26
C GLN A 305 -2.12 0.28 -26.71
N GLY A 306 -1.16 1.03 -26.16
CA GLY A 306 -0.94 1.17 -24.74
C GLY A 306 0.00 0.12 -24.17
N LYS A 307 0.42 -0.90 -24.91
CA LYS A 307 1.31 -1.96 -24.41
C LYS A 307 2.73 -1.43 -24.21
N ILE A 308 3.41 -2.00 -23.23
CA ILE A 308 4.84 -1.80 -22.95
C ILE A 308 5.59 -3.09 -23.29
N PRO A 309 6.91 -3.03 -23.58
CA PRO A 309 7.79 -1.85 -23.59
C PRO A 309 7.74 -1.04 -24.89
N ALA A 310 8.20 0.22 -24.82
CA ALA A 310 8.57 1.06 -25.96
C ALA A 310 9.83 1.86 -25.61
N ILE A 311 10.65 2.19 -26.61
CA ILE A 311 11.88 2.99 -26.45
C ILE A 311 11.94 4.10 -27.49
N GLU A 312 12.55 5.22 -27.10
CA GLU A 312 12.83 6.36 -27.98
C GLU A 312 14.26 6.85 -27.67
N GLY A 313 15.11 6.89 -28.70
CA GLY A 313 16.45 7.46 -28.69
C GLY A 313 16.58 8.54 -29.77
N GLU A 314 17.78 9.08 -29.96
CA GLU A 314 18.02 10.21 -30.89
C GLU A 314 17.50 9.95 -32.32
N ASP A 315 17.77 8.75 -32.87
CA ASP A 315 17.41 8.37 -34.25
C ASP A 315 16.49 7.13 -34.31
N ILE A 316 15.95 6.68 -33.18
CA ILE A 316 15.19 5.43 -33.14
C ILE A 316 13.97 5.52 -32.23
N LYS A 317 12.86 4.96 -32.70
CA LYS A 317 11.64 4.82 -31.92
C LYS A 317 11.04 3.45 -32.15
N LEU A 318 11.13 2.58 -31.15
CA LEU A 318 10.65 1.20 -31.24
C LEU A 318 9.52 0.93 -30.25
N GLN A 319 8.57 0.13 -30.70
CA GLN A 319 7.62 -0.62 -29.89
C GLN A 319 7.75 -2.10 -30.28
N GLU A 320 7.16 -3.01 -29.51
CA GLU A 320 7.31 -4.47 -29.61
C GLU A 320 8.56 -5.04 -28.91
N THR A 321 8.32 -5.91 -27.92
CA THR A 321 9.36 -6.50 -27.04
C THR A 321 10.48 -7.19 -27.82
N ILE A 322 10.15 -7.93 -28.88
CA ILE A 322 11.15 -8.67 -29.67
C ILE A 322 12.07 -7.71 -30.44
N ALA A 323 11.51 -6.67 -31.07
CA ALA A 323 12.29 -5.69 -31.83
C ALA A 323 13.25 -4.92 -30.91
N ILE A 324 12.77 -4.53 -29.73
CA ILE A 324 13.56 -3.85 -28.70
C ILE A 324 14.69 -4.76 -28.19
N ALA A 325 14.38 -6.03 -27.89
CA ALA A 325 15.37 -6.98 -27.41
C ALA A 325 16.48 -7.26 -28.45
N VAL A 326 16.10 -7.41 -29.72
CA VAL A 326 17.07 -7.58 -30.83
C VAL A 326 17.91 -6.32 -31.02
N TYR A 327 17.31 -5.14 -30.92
CA TYR A 327 18.03 -3.86 -31.02
C TYR A 327 19.11 -3.75 -29.95
N PHE A 328 18.77 -3.97 -28.67
CA PHE A 328 19.74 -3.93 -27.58
C PHE A 328 20.81 -5.02 -27.70
N ALA A 329 20.44 -6.23 -28.12
CA ALA A 329 21.40 -7.28 -28.38
C ALA A 329 22.44 -6.89 -29.46
N LYS A 330 22.05 -6.04 -30.43
CA LYS A 330 22.93 -5.56 -31.51
C LYS A 330 23.70 -4.29 -31.20
N LEU A 331 23.18 -3.40 -30.35
CA LEU A 331 23.72 -2.04 -30.15
C LEU A 331 25.21 -2.02 -29.78
N HIS A 332 25.68 -3.03 -29.03
CA HIS A 332 27.11 -3.25 -28.76
C HIS A 332 27.59 -4.68 -28.99
N ASN A 333 26.68 -5.66 -28.99
CA ASN A 333 26.93 -7.09 -29.25
C ASN A 333 28.12 -7.72 -28.47
N LYS A 334 28.52 -7.15 -27.33
CA LYS A 334 29.69 -7.60 -26.55
C LYS A 334 29.57 -9.06 -26.10
N ARG A 335 28.34 -9.49 -25.80
CA ARG A 335 28.01 -10.83 -25.27
C ARG A 335 27.53 -11.82 -26.32
N LYS A 336 27.46 -11.42 -27.59
CA LYS A 336 27.01 -12.31 -28.69
C LYS A 336 25.64 -12.94 -28.42
N LEU A 337 24.68 -12.14 -27.92
CA LEU A 337 23.34 -12.62 -27.57
C LEU A 337 22.53 -13.11 -28.79
N LEU A 338 22.96 -12.75 -30.00
CA LEU A 338 22.43 -13.25 -31.27
C LEU A 338 23.29 -14.36 -31.88
N GLY A 339 24.08 -15.05 -31.06
CA GLY A 339 24.89 -16.18 -31.46
C GLY A 339 26.24 -15.78 -32.05
N ASP A 340 26.83 -16.68 -32.81
CA ASP A 340 28.17 -16.55 -33.38
C ASP A 340 28.32 -15.51 -34.51
N GLY A 341 27.24 -14.80 -34.85
CA GLY A 341 27.17 -13.87 -35.97
C GLY A 341 26.78 -14.53 -37.29
N SER A 342 26.54 -15.84 -37.31
CA SER A 342 25.99 -16.52 -38.47
C SER A 342 24.49 -16.26 -38.61
N LEU A 343 24.05 -16.11 -39.85
CA LEU A 343 22.62 -16.01 -40.18
C LEU A 343 21.81 -17.20 -39.63
N LYS A 344 22.43 -18.39 -39.57
CA LYS A 344 21.78 -19.61 -39.09
C LYS A 344 21.44 -19.51 -37.61
N GLN A 345 22.40 -19.15 -36.75
CA GLN A 345 22.14 -19.03 -35.31
C GLN A 345 21.21 -17.87 -35.01
N GLU A 346 21.40 -16.72 -35.67
CA GLU A 346 20.51 -15.57 -35.48
C GLU A 346 19.05 -15.92 -35.83
N ALA A 347 18.81 -16.62 -36.95
CA ALA A 347 17.48 -17.07 -37.34
C ALA A 347 16.88 -18.07 -36.33
N GLN A 348 17.67 -19.01 -35.82
CA GLN A 348 17.23 -19.95 -34.79
C GLN A 348 16.87 -19.23 -33.47
N ILE A 349 17.66 -18.23 -33.07
CA ILE A 349 17.40 -17.43 -31.88
C ILE A 349 16.10 -16.65 -32.01
N ILE A 350 15.91 -15.95 -33.14
CA ILE A 350 14.68 -15.18 -33.40
C ILE A 350 13.47 -16.12 -33.46
N SER A 351 13.62 -17.31 -34.05
CA SER A 351 12.57 -18.34 -34.07
C SER A 351 12.11 -18.71 -32.67
N TRP A 352 13.04 -18.98 -31.75
CA TRP A 352 12.72 -19.29 -30.36
C TRP A 352 12.10 -18.11 -29.61
N VAL A 353 12.64 -16.90 -29.76
CA VAL A 353 12.08 -15.68 -29.16
C VAL A 353 10.63 -15.47 -29.62
N SER A 354 10.36 -15.62 -30.92
CA SER A 354 9.02 -15.51 -31.48
C SER A 354 8.10 -16.60 -30.96
N TRP A 355 8.55 -17.86 -30.96
CA TRP A 355 7.76 -18.99 -30.47
C TRP A 355 7.39 -18.82 -28.99
N SER A 356 8.35 -18.43 -28.14
CA SER A 356 8.06 -18.19 -26.72
C SER A 356 7.00 -17.08 -26.56
N ASN A 357 7.10 -15.99 -27.33
CA ASN A 357 6.17 -14.87 -27.25
C ASN A 357 4.77 -15.17 -27.81
N GLN A 358 4.67 -15.90 -28.92
CA GLN A 358 3.41 -16.07 -29.66
C GLN A 358 2.71 -17.39 -29.37
N GLU A 359 3.46 -18.44 -29.04
CA GLU A 359 2.87 -19.75 -28.74
C GLU A 359 2.77 -19.93 -27.23
N LEU A 360 3.90 -19.93 -26.53
CA LEU A 360 3.94 -20.26 -25.10
C LEU A 360 3.26 -19.20 -24.23
N LEU A 361 3.62 -17.92 -24.37
CA LEU A 361 3.05 -16.86 -23.54
C LEU A 361 1.54 -16.72 -23.74
N VAL A 362 1.05 -16.93 -24.97
CA VAL A 362 -0.39 -16.82 -25.28
C VAL A 362 -1.18 -17.86 -24.50
N VAL A 363 -0.82 -19.14 -24.60
CA VAL A 363 -1.53 -20.22 -23.89
C VAL A 363 -1.35 -20.10 -22.37
N LEU A 364 -0.14 -19.78 -21.91
CA LEU A 364 0.17 -19.65 -20.48
C LEU A 364 -0.58 -18.48 -19.87
N SER A 365 -0.72 -17.36 -20.59
CA SER A 365 -1.46 -16.19 -20.12
C SER A 365 -2.96 -16.46 -19.95
N ARG A 366 -3.59 -17.31 -20.77
CA ARG A 366 -5.00 -17.69 -20.53
C ARG A 366 -5.17 -18.38 -19.18
N TRP A 367 -4.16 -19.14 -18.75
CA TRP A 367 -4.17 -19.82 -17.46
C TRP A 367 -3.86 -18.87 -16.29
N PHE A 368 -2.81 -18.03 -16.36
CA PHE A 368 -2.41 -17.22 -15.20
C PHE A 368 -2.97 -15.80 -15.15
N LEU A 369 -3.42 -15.22 -16.27
CA LEU A 369 -3.80 -13.80 -16.31
C LEU A 369 -4.97 -13.46 -15.36
N PRO A 370 -6.00 -14.32 -15.17
CA PRO A 370 -7.04 -14.06 -14.19
C PRO A 370 -6.56 -14.09 -12.73
N LEU A 371 -5.39 -14.69 -12.46
CA LEU A 371 -4.77 -14.76 -11.14
C LEU A 371 -3.96 -13.50 -10.77
N ILE A 372 -3.72 -12.60 -11.73
CA ILE A 372 -2.96 -11.38 -11.48
C ILE A 372 -3.84 -10.36 -10.74
N PRO A 373 -3.50 -9.96 -9.51
CA PRO A 373 -4.29 -9.00 -8.76
C PRO A 373 -4.17 -7.59 -9.35
N ASN A 374 -5.13 -6.72 -9.04
CA ASN A 374 -5.05 -5.27 -9.27
C ASN A 374 -4.92 -4.84 -10.76
N LEU A 375 -5.58 -5.55 -11.66
CA LEU A 375 -5.79 -5.10 -13.04
C LEU A 375 -6.96 -4.09 -13.07
N THR A 376 -6.77 -2.90 -13.64
CA THR A 376 -7.86 -1.91 -13.84
C THR A 376 -8.90 -2.39 -14.84
N ARG A 377 -8.49 -3.30 -15.73
CA ARG A 377 -9.36 -4.06 -16.65
C ARG A 377 -8.97 -5.54 -16.58
N PRO A 378 -9.41 -6.28 -15.54
CA PRO A 378 -9.09 -7.69 -15.44
C PRO A 378 -9.70 -8.42 -16.63
N ALA A 379 -9.01 -9.44 -17.13
CA ALA A 379 -9.63 -10.35 -18.09
C ALA A 379 -10.90 -10.92 -17.44
N ARG A 380 -12.03 -10.87 -18.16
CA ARG A 380 -13.26 -11.50 -17.68
C ARG A 380 -12.94 -12.96 -17.39
N TYR A 381 -13.18 -13.41 -16.16
CA TYR A 381 -13.02 -14.81 -15.83
C TYR A 381 -13.96 -15.64 -16.72
N ASP A 382 -13.37 -16.58 -17.44
CA ASP A 382 -14.06 -17.56 -18.27
C ASP A 382 -13.42 -18.92 -17.97
N TYR A 383 -14.22 -19.81 -17.39
CA TYR A 383 -13.75 -21.11 -16.94
C TYR A 383 -13.22 -21.97 -18.10
N ASP A 384 -13.92 -21.96 -19.25
CA ASP A 384 -13.56 -22.79 -20.39
C ASP A 384 -12.25 -22.30 -21.03
N GLU A 385 -12.06 -20.98 -21.11
CA GLU A 385 -10.80 -20.39 -21.58
C GLU A 385 -9.63 -20.68 -20.64
N VAL A 386 -9.84 -20.67 -19.32
CA VAL A 386 -8.81 -21.00 -18.33
C VAL A 386 -8.43 -22.47 -18.41
N GLU A 387 -9.41 -23.38 -18.43
CA GLU A 387 -9.14 -24.81 -18.49
C GLU A 387 -8.51 -25.23 -19.84
N SER A 388 -8.97 -24.64 -20.95
CA SER A 388 -8.31 -24.84 -22.25
C SER A 388 -6.88 -24.28 -22.22
N GLY A 389 -6.69 -23.07 -21.70
CA GLY A 389 -5.36 -22.45 -21.57
C GLY A 389 -4.40 -23.29 -20.74
N LYS A 390 -4.89 -23.90 -19.66
CA LYS A 390 -4.13 -24.84 -18.83
C LYS A 390 -3.76 -26.10 -19.61
N ALA A 391 -4.73 -26.75 -20.26
CA ALA A 391 -4.48 -27.96 -21.04
C ALA A 391 -3.47 -27.71 -22.18
N ASP A 392 -3.64 -26.62 -22.92
CA ASP A 392 -2.76 -26.21 -24.02
C ASP A 392 -1.36 -25.89 -23.49
N SER A 393 -1.25 -25.18 -22.36
CA SER A 393 0.03 -24.88 -21.72
C SER A 393 0.78 -26.15 -21.35
N LEU A 394 0.10 -27.12 -20.73
CA LEU A 394 0.72 -28.39 -20.35
C LEU A 394 1.17 -29.18 -21.58
N ALA A 395 0.40 -29.19 -22.67
CA ALA A 395 0.80 -29.84 -23.92
C ALA A 395 2.07 -29.19 -24.51
N VAL A 396 2.11 -27.86 -24.59
CA VAL A 396 3.27 -27.09 -25.10
C VAL A 396 4.50 -27.32 -24.23
N LEU A 397 4.34 -27.35 -22.90
CA LEU A 397 5.45 -27.59 -21.98
C LEU A 397 5.97 -29.03 -22.02
N ASN A 398 5.09 -30.02 -22.18
CA ASN A 398 5.49 -31.41 -22.41
C ASN A 398 6.34 -31.54 -23.68
N ASP A 399 5.99 -30.81 -24.73
CA ASP A 399 6.74 -30.79 -25.99
C ASP A 399 8.09 -30.09 -25.81
N LEU A 400 8.12 -28.98 -25.07
CA LEU A 400 9.34 -28.26 -24.72
C LEU A 400 10.30 -29.15 -23.90
N GLU A 401 9.80 -29.89 -22.91
CA GLU A 401 10.59 -30.83 -22.11
C GLU A 401 11.30 -31.85 -23.00
N ARG A 402 10.56 -32.47 -23.94
CA ARG A 402 11.12 -33.43 -24.90
C ARG A 402 12.17 -32.79 -25.82
N GLN A 403 11.93 -31.57 -26.30
CA GLN A 403 12.89 -30.87 -27.15
C GLN A 403 14.17 -30.49 -26.40
N LEU A 404 14.05 -30.00 -25.16
CA LEU A 404 15.20 -29.67 -24.30
C LEU A 404 15.98 -30.92 -23.87
N GLN A 405 15.32 -32.08 -23.82
CA GLN A 405 15.98 -33.36 -23.54
C GLN A 405 16.73 -33.91 -24.77
N ALA A 406 16.21 -33.69 -25.98
CA ALA A 406 16.75 -34.23 -27.23
C ALA A 406 17.87 -33.38 -27.85
N ARG A 407 18.12 -32.17 -27.34
CA ARG A 407 19.13 -31.25 -27.90
C ARG A 407 20.56 -31.73 -27.67
N SER A 408 21.45 -31.31 -28.57
CA SER A 408 22.89 -31.55 -28.49
C SER A 408 23.68 -30.40 -27.86
N THR A 409 23.05 -29.24 -27.64
CA THR A 409 23.66 -28.04 -27.05
C THR A 409 23.18 -27.83 -25.62
N LYS A 410 23.98 -27.15 -24.79
CA LYS A 410 23.58 -26.85 -23.40
C LYS A 410 22.34 -25.94 -23.33
N TYR A 411 22.25 -24.95 -24.21
CA TYR A 411 21.14 -24.00 -24.30
C TYR A 411 20.39 -24.17 -25.64
N LEU A 412 19.38 -23.34 -25.93
CA LEU A 412 18.46 -23.56 -27.07
C LEU A 412 19.15 -23.59 -28.43
N VAL A 413 20.17 -22.75 -28.63
CA VAL A 413 20.86 -22.60 -29.92
C VAL A 413 22.35 -22.89 -29.84
N SER A 414 22.98 -22.70 -28.67
CA SER A 414 24.43 -22.87 -28.50
C SER A 414 24.78 -23.35 -27.09
N ASP A 415 26.06 -23.51 -26.79
CA ASP A 415 26.53 -23.79 -25.43
C ASP A 415 26.67 -22.53 -24.56
N GLN A 416 26.41 -21.35 -25.14
CA GLN A 416 26.32 -20.06 -24.45
C GLN A 416 24.85 -19.63 -24.36
N ILE A 417 24.53 -18.86 -23.32
CA ILE A 417 23.21 -18.23 -23.17
C ILE A 417 23.04 -17.17 -24.27
N THR A 418 21.92 -17.26 -24.97
CA THR A 418 21.52 -16.34 -26.04
C THR A 418 20.23 -15.61 -25.67
N LEU A 419 19.80 -14.68 -26.53
CA LEU A 419 18.53 -13.99 -26.35
C LEU A 419 17.33 -14.96 -26.29
N ALA A 420 17.38 -16.09 -27.01
CA ALA A 420 16.35 -17.12 -26.97
C ALA A 420 16.16 -17.68 -25.56
N ASP A 421 17.26 -17.92 -24.86
CA ASP A 421 17.24 -18.54 -23.55
C ASP A 421 16.68 -17.60 -22.49
N ILE A 422 17.10 -16.32 -22.55
CA ILE A 422 16.58 -15.26 -21.68
C ILE A 422 15.07 -15.11 -21.89
N PHE A 423 14.62 -15.03 -23.14
CA PHE A 423 13.21 -14.81 -23.47
C PHE A 423 12.31 -15.95 -22.98
N LEU A 424 12.74 -17.20 -23.22
CA LEU A 424 12.02 -18.39 -22.75
C LEU A 424 11.97 -18.43 -21.21
N THR A 425 13.08 -18.17 -20.53
CA THR A 425 13.15 -18.19 -19.06
C THR A 425 12.25 -17.14 -18.42
N ILE A 426 12.22 -15.93 -18.97
CA ILE A 426 11.35 -14.85 -18.47
C ILE A 426 9.88 -15.18 -18.71
N ILE A 427 9.51 -15.77 -19.85
CA ILE A 427 8.11 -16.18 -20.09
C ILE A 427 7.68 -17.29 -19.15
N LEU A 428 8.54 -18.28 -18.91
CA LEU A 428 8.28 -19.37 -17.98
C LEU A 428 8.15 -18.90 -16.52
N SER A 429 8.81 -17.80 -16.14
CA SER A 429 8.81 -17.30 -14.75
C SER A 429 7.40 -17.13 -14.19
N ARG A 430 6.46 -16.58 -14.97
CA ARG A 430 5.06 -16.42 -14.54
C ARG A 430 4.36 -17.75 -14.29
N GLY A 431 4.70 -18.77 -15.08
CA GLY A 431 4.26 -20.14 -14.84
C GLY A 431 4.78 -20.64 -13.49
N PHE A 432 6.09 -20.54 -13.27
CA PHE A 432 6.75 -20.95 -12.03
C PHE A 432 6.26 -20.22 -10.77
N GLU A 433 5.91 -18.94 -10.89
CA GLU A 433 5.44 -18.11 -9.77
C GLU A 433 3.96 -18.33 -9.41
N LEU A 434 3.15 -18.87 -10.33
CA LEU A 434 1.69 -18.91 -10.14
C LEU A 434 1.09 -20.31 -10.28
N VAL A 435 1.53 -21.13 -11.23
CA VAL A 435 0.79 -22.34 -11.65
C VAL A 435 1.62 -23.62 -11.82
N LEU A 436 2.94 -23.53 -11.96
CA LEU A 436 3.85 -24.67 -12.13
C LEU A 436 4.48 -25.07 -10.79
N ASP A 437 3.68 -25.77 -9.99
CA ASP A 437 3.99 -26.14 -8.61
C ASP A 437 5.08 -27.24 -8.48
N PRO A 438 5.48 -27.65 -7.26
CA PRO A 438 6.50 -28.68 -7.06
C PRO A 438 6.15 -30.03 -7.72
N THR A 439 4.87 -30.39 -7.83
CA THR A 439 4.44 -31.65 -8.44
C THR A 439 4.74 -31.63 -9.93
N TRP A 440 4.31 -30.56 -10.61
CA TRP A 440 4.59 -30.40 -12.04
C TRP A 440 6.10 -30.33 -12.31
N ARG A 441 6.86 -29.63 -11.46
CA ARG A 441 8.31 -29.50 -11.57
C ARG A 441 9.05 -30.83 -11.41
N ALA A 442 8.54 -31.74 -10.58
CA ALA A 442 9.11 -33.08 -10.45
C ALA A 442 8.92 -33.93 -11.73
N GLU A 443 7.85 -33.68 -12.48
CA GLU A 443 7.57 -34.34 -13.76
C GLU A 443 8.34 -33.71 -14.94
N HIS A 444 8.83 -32.48 -14.79
CA HIS A 444 9.53 -31.71 -15.83
C HIS A 444 10.94 -31.25 -15.37
N PRO A 445 11.82 -32.18 -14.98
CA PRO A 445 13.12 -31.85 -14.43
C PRO A 445 14.06 -31.18 -15.45
N VAL A 446 13.89 -31.40 -16.75
CA VAL A 446 14.76 -30.82 -17.79
C VAL A 446 14.47 -29.34 -17.96
N ILE A 447 13.20 -28.95 -18.05
CA ILE A 447 12.78 -27.55 -18.04
C ILE A 447 13.23 -26.90 -16.75
N LEU A 448 13.02 -27.52 -15.57
CA LEU A 448 13.43 -26.95 -14.29
C LEU A 448 14.94 -26.68 -14.26
N ASN A 449 15.76 -27.66 -14.64
CA ASN A 449 17.22 -27.53 -14.63
C ASN A 449 17.71 -26.48 -15.63
N TYR A 450 17.14 -26.49 -16.84
CA TYR A 450 17.44 -25.49 -17.86
C TYR A 450 17.08 -24.08 -17.39
N TRP A 451 15.85 -23.89 -16.92
CA TRP A 451 15.34 -22.60 -16.44
C TRP A 451 16.20 -22.09 -15.28
N THR A 452 16.51 -22.97 -14.31
CA THR A 452 17.38 -22.63 -13.17
C THR A 452 18.76 -22.19 -13.63
N SER A 453 19.34 -22.87 -14.63
CA SER A 453 20.66 -22.52 -15.14
C SER A 453 20.72 -21.14 -15.81
N VAL A 454 19.61 -20.67 -16.40
CA VAL A 454 19.52 -19.33 -17.01
C VAL A 454 19.13 -18.30 -15.95
N ALA A 455 18.23 -18.64 -15.03
CA ALA A 455 17.84 -17.78 -13.90
C ALA A 455 19.04 -17.47 -12.99
N GLU A 456 19.93 -18.44 -12.79
CA GLU A 456 21.18 -18.29 -12.01
C GLU A 456 22.32 -17.62 -12.79
N TRP A 457 22.11 -17.22 -14.04
CA TRP A 457 23.10 -16.46 -14.77
C TRP A 457 23.24 -15.06 -14.17
N ASP A 458 24.47 -14.61 -13.91
CA ASP A 458 24.72 -13.40 -13.13
C ASP A 458 23.99 -12.16 -13.66
N PHE A 459 23.85 -12.02 -14.99
CA PHE A 459 23.12 -10.90 -15.59
C PHE A 459 21.61 -10.99 -15.38
N VAL A 460 21.05 -12.20 -15.34
CA VAL A 460 19.64 -12.39 -14.99
C VAL A 460 19.43 -12.13 -13.51
N LYS A 461 20.32 -12.64 -12.63
CA LYS A 461 20.26 -12.37 -11.18
C LYS A 461 20.42 -10.90 -10.81
N GLN A 462 21.17 -10.13 -11.61
CA GLN A 462 21.27 -8.69 -11.42
C GLN A 462 19.91 -8.00 -11.61
N VAL A 463 19.05 -8.52 -12.49
CA VAL A 463 17.72 -7.96 -12.77
C VAL A 463 16.65 -8.58 -11.88
N VAL A 464 16.65 -9.92 -11.74
CA VAL A 464 15.74 -10.68 -10.89
C VAL A 464 16.56 -11.50 -9.90
N PRO A 465 16.88 -10.94 -8.71
CA PRO A 465 17.75 -11.61 -7.74
C PRO A 465 17.19 -12.92 -7.20
N ASN A 466 15.85 -13.01 -7.15
CA ASN A 466 15.16 -14.21 -6.73
C ASN A 466 13.82 -14.31 -7.45
N PHE A 467 13.53 -15.49 -8.00
CA PHE A 467 12.21 -15.84 -8.51
C PHE A 467 11.47 -16.64 -7.44
N GLU A 468 10.33 -16.14 -7.00
CA GLU A 468 9.52 -16.83 -5.98
C GLU A 468 8.71 -17.96 -6.61
N LEU A 469 9.23 -19.20 -6.51
CA LEU A 469 8.55 -20.37 -7.06
C LEU A 469 7.32 -20.73 -6.21
N VAL A 470 6.19 -20.92 -6.87
CA VAL A 470 4.93 -21.26 -6.21
C VAL A 470 5.03 -22.60 -5.48
N GLN A 471 4.57 -22.66 -4.24
CA GLN A 471 4.57 -23.89 -3.44
C GLN A 471 3.33 -24.75 -3.70
N LYS A 472 2.22 -24.11 -4.08
CA LYS A 472 0.98 -24.75 -4.51
C LYS A 472 0.39 -23.91 -5.65
N ALA A 473 0.05 -24.52 -6.77
CA ALA A 473 -0.57 -23.81 -7.89
C ALA A 473 -1.80 -23.02 -7.41
N LEU A 474 -1.86 -21.75 -7.81
CA LEU A 474 -3.00 -20.90 -7.52
C LEU A 474 -4.24 -21.38 -8.29
N GLU A 475 -5.39 -21.36 -7.61
CA GLU A 475 -6.65 -21.84 -8.16
C GLU A 475 -7.41 -20.69 -8.83
N ASN A 476 -7.81 -20.91 -10.08
CA ASN A 476 -8.69 -20.01 -10.81
C ASN A 476 -10.13 -20.21 -10.33
N VAL A 477 -10.56 -19.45 -9.32
CA VAL A 477 -11.91 -19.56 -8.74
C VAL A 477 -12.86 -18.54 -9.39
N GLU A 478 -14.04 -19.01 -9.79
CA GLU A 478 -15.11 -18.15 -10.30
C GLU A 478 -15.55 -17.12 -9.24
N PRO A 479 -15.60 -15.80 -9.56
CA PRO A 479 -15.90 -14.74 -8.60
C PRO A 479 -17.22 -14.90 -7.83
N GLU A 480 -18.23 -15.60 -8.40
CA GLU A 480 -19.52 -15.83 -7.72
C GLU A 480 -19.52 -16.94 -6.66
N LYS A 481 -18.57 -17.89 -6.71
CA LYS A 481 -18.53 -19.00 -5.73
C LYS A 481 -17.86 -18.62 -4.41
N VAL A 482 -17.00 -17.61 -4.40
CA VAL A 482 -16.34 -17.11 -3.19
C VAL A 482 -17.35 -16.46 -2.22
N LYS A 483 -18.44 -15.86 -2.74
CA LYS A 483 -19.56 -15.30 -1.94
C LYS A 483 -20.53 -16.32 -1.34
N ARG A 484 -20.42 -17.61 -1.69
CA ARG A 484 -21.28 -18.69 -1.14
C ARG A 484 -20.56 -19.63 -0.19
N ALA A 485 -19.23 -19.51 -0.08
CA ALA A 485 -18.38 -20.34 0.77
C ALA A 485 -17.75 -19.57 1.95
N SER A 486 -18.04 -18.26 2.05
CA SER A 486 -17.83 -17.41 3.23
C SER A 486 -19.18 -17.03 3.82
#